data_AF-A0AAP6BC25-F1
#
_entry.id   AF-A0AAP6BC25-F1
#
_cell.length_a   1.000
_cell.length_b   1.000
_cell.length_c   1.000
_cell.angle_alpha   90.00
_cell.angle_beta   90.00
_cell.angle_gamma   90.00
#
_symmetry.space_group_name_H-M   'P 1'
#
loop_
_entity.id
_entity.type
_entity.pdbx_description
1 polymer ?
#
loop_
_entity_poly.entity_id
_entity_poly.type
_entity_poly.pdbx_seq_one_letter_code
_entity_poly.pdbx_strand_id
1 'polypeptide(L)'
;MRIPLPWAPRERPHRRRGGGLLRTKFIAPLLAVAVLADVLISLGTPQHAAAAVEDYRPATYNMQGGGGKWSTDIPQLTSAGYNVISLQEAGPNPPGQLIWTSPYLSESTHWSGWRVQEYLWRPPGQSQNWHIYFVRTDFGANRVNLAILTSYDAPEVHVARPAFYGNNGLPTSRPALGITLGSTLFFSVHALASGGNDGAQLLANMSAVAGTRIWAAMGDWNRDPSNLAIRRGWHRYTAGTSTQQSGGELDYMVSNERIAGYGGVLRGMTSDHYAVGFRRLAANAGVHLLNAHDSNRDLGVDTTANGAHVNASGFRGYNTVNGSWKFVSAGNGLYSIVNRTTGKCWSDNSGRIIQWSCNGASDQLFDLNYWNDTGQLSIRPKNRTTCVGDDSQFGYGTDMLTTDSCSGGETRINFRFDYDPGPNAPLVVF
;
A
#
# COMPACT_ATOMS: atom_id res chain seq x y z
N MET A 1 82.31 4.44 22.76
CA MET A 1 81.74 5.71 23.27
C MET A 1 80.78 5.37 24.41
N ARG A 2 80.83 6.14 25.50
CA ARG A 2 80.28 5.84 26.84
C ARG A 2 78.73 5.85 26.89
N ILE A 3 78.14 4.80 27.52
CA ILE A 3 77.13 4.71 28.64
C ILE A 3 76.32 6.01 28.95
N PRO A 4 75.02 6.05 29.42
CA PRO A 4 74.16 5.04 30.11
C PRO A 4 72.62 4.98 29.80
N LEU A 5 71.98 3.86 30.20
CA LEU A 5 70.64 3.80 30.89
C LEU A 5 70.88 4.03 32.42
N PRO A 6 69.93 4.37 33.34
CA PRO A 6 68.52 3.93 33.41
C PRO A 6 67.55 4.85 34.24
N TRP A 7 66.40 4.27 34.63
CA TRP A 7 65.76 4.30 35.97
C TRP A 7 64.39 4.98 36.16
N ALA A 8 63.49 4.16 36.71
CA ALA A 8 62.21 4.49 37.33
C ALA A 8 62.35 4.68 38.85
N PRO A 9 61.40 5.35 39.52
CA PRO A 9 61.10 5.12 40.94
C PRO A 9 59.59 4.81 41.11
N ARG A 10 59.16 3.67 41.68
CA ARG A 10 59.10 3.23 43.09
C ARG A 10 58.35 4.17 44.05
N GLU A 11 57.16 3.71 44.43
CA GLU A 11 56.36 4.17 45.58
C GLU A 11 57.10 4.01 46.91
N ARG A 12 56.80 4.87 47.89
CA ARG A 12 56.31 4.48 49.24
C ARG A 12 55.91 5.71 50.10
N PRO A 13 55.10 5.49 51.16
CA PRO A 13 54.18 6.46 51.75
C PRO A 13 54.76 7.13 53.01
N HIS A 14 54.22 8.30 53.40
CA HIS A 14 54.18 8.66 54.83
C HIS A 14 53.05 9.63 55.19
N ARG A 15 52.61 9.41 56.42
CA ARG A 15 51.42 9.84 57.16
C ARG A 15 51.83 10.94 58.15
N ARG A 16 51.01 12.00 58.34
CA ARG A 16 50.73 12.79 59.59
C ARG A 16 50.15 14.16 59.20
N ARG A 17 48.92 14.53 59.60
CA ARG A 17 48.35 14.98 60.91
C ARG A 17 48.48 16.50 61.14
N GLY A 18 47.33 17.12 61.45
CA GLY A 18 47.16 18.50 61.93
C GLY A 18 46.78 19.44 60.78
N GLY A 19 45.67 20.16 60.75
CA GLY A 19 44.79 20.64 61.81
C GLY A 19 44.64 22.15 61.62
N GLY A 20 43.42 22.66 61.49
CA GLY A 20 43.14 24.08 61.75
C GLY A 20 42.60 24.92 60.60
N LEU A 21 41.30 25.17 60.69
CA LEU A 21 40.59 26.43 60.42
C LEU A 21 40.52 27.01 58.99
N LEU A 22 39.25 26.98 58.52
CA LEU A 22 38.47 28.12 58.02
C LEU A 22 39.12 29.00 56.93
N ARG A 23 38.64 28.81 55.69
CA ARG A 23 38.13 29.91 54.87
C ARG A 23 37.20 29.37 53.79
N THR A 24 35.90 29.46 54.08
CA THR A 24 34.84 29.60 53.09
C THR A 24 35.22 30.63 52.04
N LYS A 25 35.18 30.26 50.75
CA LYS A 25 34.77 31.10 49.61
C LYS A 25 34.81 30.29 48.30
N PHE A 26 33.62 30.14 47.71
CA PHE A 26 33.30 30.01 46.28
C PHE A 26 34.11 29.04 45.40
N ILE A 27 33.66 27.80 45.25
CA ILE A 27 33.68 27.09 43.96
C ILE A 27 32.44 26.18 43.86
N ALA A 28 31.34 26.72 43.35
CA ALA A 28 30.31 26.04 42.58
C ALA A 28 29.57 27.17 41.83
N PRO A 29 29.57 27.19 40.48
CA PRO A 29 28.91 26.13 39.73
C PRO A 29 29.64 25.79 38.41
N LEU A 30 30.36 24.67 38.37
CA LEU A 30 30.79 24.06 37.09
C LEU A 30 30.15 22.68 36.86
N LEU A 31 29.32 22.19 37.79
CA LEU A 31 28.59 20.93 37.63
C LEU A 31 27.12 21.10 37.19
N ALA A 32 26.58 22.32 37.16
CA ALA A 32 25.19 22.56 36.75
C ALA A 32 25.01 22.76 35.24
N VAL A 33 26.09 23.04 34.49
CA VAL A 33 26.01 23.27 33.04
C VAL A 33 26.15 21.97 32.23
N ALA A 34 26.87 20.96 32.75
CA ALA A 34 27.03 19.68 32.05
C ALA A 34 25.74 18.83 32.07
N VAL A 35 24.97 18.86 33.17
CA VAL A 35 23.71 18.09 33.26
C VAL A 35 22.57 18.77 32.47
N LEU A 36 22.61 20.09 32.30
CA LEU A 36 21.65 20.81 31.45
C LEU A 36 21.96 20.66 29.95
N ALA A 37 23.21 20.41 29.57
CA ALA A 37 23.58 20.12 28.18
C ALA A 37 23.13 18.72 27.73
N ASP A 38 23.22 17.69 28.59
CA ASP A 38 22.74 16.33 28.25
C ASP A 38 21.21 16.22 28.20
N VAL A 39 20.48 17.04 28.98
CA VAL A 39 19.01 17.08 28.93
C VAL A 39 18.48 17.83 27.71
N LEU A 40 19.27 18.76 27.13
CA LEU A 40 18.87 19.52 25.94
C LEU A 40 19.28 18.88 24.60
N ILE A 41 20.19 17.90 24.59
CA ILE A 41 20.56 17.18 23.36
C ILE A 41 19.58 16.03 23.04
N SER A 42 18.74 15.61 23.99
CA SER A 42 17.79 14.50 23.80
C SER A 42 16.42 14.89 23.22
N LEU A 43 16.20 16.14 22.81
CA LEU A 43 14.91 16.63 22.29
C LEU A 43 14.92 17.01 20.80
N GLY A 44 15.98 16.69 20.06
CA GLY A 44 16.22 17.31 18.76
C GLY A 44 16.54 16.39 17.58
N THR A 45 16.62 15.07 17.73
CA THR A 45 16.63 14.22 16.52
C THR A 45 15.20 14.23 15.99
N PRO A 46 14.92 14.80 14.79
CA PRO A 46 13.65 14.53 14.15
C PRO A 46 13.55 13.02 14.05
N GLN A 47 12.61 12.43 14.80
CA GLN A 47 12.18 11.08 14.54
C GLN A 47 11.62 11.15 13.12
N HIS A 48 12.43 10.76 12.14
CA HIS A 48 11.95 10.60 10.79
C HIS A 48 10.73 9.69 10.92
N ALA A 49 9.55 10.24 10.63
CA ALA A 49 8.36 9.43 10.57
C ALA A 49 8.67 8.23 9.67
N ALA A 50 8.34 7.04 10.15
CA ALA A 50 8.47 5.83 9.35
C ALA A 50 7.72 6.08 8.03
N ALA A 51 8.42 6.04 6.90
CA ALA A 51 7.78 6.16 5.59
C ALA A 51 6.82 4.99 5.43
N ALA A 52 5.53 5.30 5.39
CA ALA A 52 4.44 4.35 5.24
C ALA A 52 4.32 3.89 3.79
N VAL A 53 3.53 2.85 3.53
CA VAL A 53 3.25 2.38 2.17
C VAL A 53 2.60 3.48 1.32
N GLU A 54 1.70 4.28 1.92
CA GLU A 54 1.00 5.38 1.23
C GLU A 54 1.85 6.63 0.95
N ASP A 55 3.05 6.74 1.51
CA ASP A 55 4.01 7.79 1.13
C ASP A 55 4.60 7.53 -0.26
N TYR A 56 4.42 6.31 -0.77
CA TYR A 56 4.77 5.89 -2.12
C TYR A 56 3.51 5.76 -3.00
N ARG A 57 3.73 5.58 -4.30
CA ARG A 57 2.69 5.27 -5.30
C ARG A 57 2.99 3.90 -5.90
N PRO A 58 2.70 2.81 -5.17
CA PRO A 58 3.02 1.47 -5.60
C PRO A 58 2.13 0.99 -6.76
N ALA A 59 2.67 0.09 -7.59
CA ALA A 59 1.91 -0.64 -8.59
C ALA A 59 2.47 -2.06 -8.78
N THR A 60 1.66 -2.96 -9.33
CA THR A 60 2.09 -4.28 -9.81
C THR A 60 1.65 -4.55 -11.23
N TYR A 61 2.45 -5.33 -11.97
CA TYR A 61 2.11 -5.75 -13.33
C TYR A 61 2.83 -7.05 -13.72
N ASN A 62 2.05 -8.08 -14.08
CA ASN A 62 2.56 -9.26 -14.74
C ASN A 62 2.73 -9.02 -16.25
N MET A 63 3.99 -8.94 -16.68
CA MET A 63 4.37 -8.59 -18.05
C MET A 63 4.27 -9.75 -19.04
N GLN A 64 4.05 -11.00 -18.62
CA GLN A 64 4.04 -12.18 -19.49
C GLN A 64 5.24 -12.29 -20.47
N GLY A 65 6.44 -11.92 -20.01
CA GLY A 65 7.66 -11.82 -20.80
C GLY A 65 7.98 -10.37 -21.16
N GLY A 66 8.86 -9.76 -20.36
CA GLY A 66 9.33 -8.38 -20.51
C GLY A 66 10.24 -8.13 -21.71
N GLY A 67 9.75 -8.33 -22.93
CA GLY A 67 10.39 -7.86 -24.17
C GLY A 67 10.11 -6.38 -24.41
N GLY A 68 9.46 -6.07 -25.55
CA GLY A 68 9.08 -4.69 -25.91
C GLY A 68 8.23 -3.95 -24.87
N LYS A 69 7.60 -4.69 -23.93
CA LYS A 69 6.81 -4.15 -22.82
C LYS A 69 7.60 -3.22 -21.89
N TRP A 70 8.92 -3.39 -21.74
CA TRP A 70 9.74 -2.40 -21.03
C TRP A 70 9.69 -1.02 -21.70
N SER A 71 9.62 -0.97 -23.03
CA SER A 71 9.57 0.28 -23.78
C SER A 71 8.15 0.80 -24.07
N THR A 72 7.11 -0.04 -23.97
CA THR A 72 5.73 0.35 -24.30
C THR A 72 4.85 0.52 -23.07
N ASP A 73 4.94 -0.38 -22.10
CA ASP A 73 3.97 -0.51 -21.01
C ASP A 73 4.47 0.23 -19.77
N ILE A 74 5.71 -0.04 -19.37
CA ILE A 74 6.33 0.56 -18.19
C ILE A 74 6.34 2.10 -18.23
N PRO A 75 6.60 2.77 -19.37
CA PRO A 75 6.52 4.23 -19.44
C PRO A 75 5.14 4.79 -19.12
N GLN A 76 4.08 4.01 -19.35
CA GLN A 76 2.73 4.46 -19.03
C GLN A 76 2.44 4.43 -17.52
N LEU A 77 3.05 3.49 -16.80
CA LEU A 77 2.97 3.42 -15.33
C LEU A 77 3.79 4.53 -14.67
N THR A 78 5.02 4.75 -15.14
CA THR A 78 5.85 5.83 -14.60
C THR A 78 5.28 7.21 -14.93
N SER A 79 4.69 7.39 -16.12
CA SER A 79 4.00 8.64 -16.48
C SER A 79 2.69 8.86 -15.71
N ALA A 80 2.05 7.80 -15.23
CA ALA A 80 0.91 7.90 -14.30
C ALA A 80 1.35 8.27 -12.86
N GLY A 81 2.66 8.36 -12.62
CA GLY A 81 3.25 8.77 -11.35
C GLY A 81 3.48 7.63 -10.37
N TYR A 82 3.35 6.36 -10.77
CA TYR A 82 3.74 5.23 -9.91
C TYR A 82 5.25 5.17 -9.78
N ASN A 83 5.75 5.06 -8.56
CA ASN A 83 7.18 5.23 -8.25
C ASN A 83 7.84 4.00 -7.59
N VAL A 84 7.06 2.97 -7.28
CA VAL A 84 7.54 1.64 -6.85
C VAL A 84 6.70 0.59 -7.59
N ILE A 85 7.27 -0.06 -8.59
CA ILE A 85 6.54 -0.94 -9.51
C ILE A 85 7.10 -2.35 -9.40
N SER A 86 6.28 -3.25 -8.88
CA SER A 86 6.55 -4.68 -8.84
C SER A 86 6.20 -5.31 -10.19
N LEU A 87 7.13 -6.10 -10.73
CA LEU A 87 7.00 -6.71 -12.05
C LEU A 87 7.19 -8.22 -11.98
N GLN A 88 6.25 -8.94 -12.57
CA GLN A 88 6.29 -10.39 -12.75
C GLN A 88 6.49 -10.73 -14.22
N GLU A 89 7.09 -11.89 -14.47
CA GLU A 89 7.46 -12.33 -15.82
C GLU A 89 8.23 -11.25 -16.60
N ALA A 90 9.18 -10.62 -15.92
CA ALA A 90 9.94 -9.46 -16.40
C ALA A 90 10.87 -9.78 -17.60
N GLY A 91 10.86 -11.02 -18.08
CA GLY A 91 11.71 -11.50 -19.16
C GLY A 91 13.18 -11.62 -18.75
N PRO A 92 14.08 -11.92 -19.69
CA PRO A 92 15.50 -12.15 -19.41
C PRO A 92 16.32 -10.87 -19.26
N ASN A 93 15.90 -9.76 -19.87
CA ASN A 93 16.76 -8.62 -20.15
C ASN A 93 16.13 -7.32 -19.62
N PRO A 94 16.42 -6.93 -18.38
CA PRO A 94 16.15 -5.58 -17.90
C PRO A 94 16.83 -4.54 -18.81
N PRO A 95 16.18 -3.41 -19.13
CA PRO A 95 16.83 -2.32 -19.83
C PRO A 95 17.83 -1.59 -18.93
N GLY A 96 18.73 -0.82 -19.56
CA GLY A 96 19.68 0.03 -18.85
C GLY A 96 21.03 -0.63 -18.57
N GLN A 97 21.84 0.05 -17.76
CA GLN A 97 23.19 -0.37 -17.43
C GLN A 97 23.19 -1.18 -16.13
N LEU A 98 23.75 -2.39 -16.15
CA LEU A 98 24.04 -3.14 -14.92
C LEU A 98 25.07 -2.37 -14.10
N ILE A 99 24.70 -1.96 -12.88
CA ILE A 99 25.58 -1.18 -11.99
C ILE A 99 26.01 -1.97 -10.76
N TRP A 100 25.24 -2.98 -10.35
CA TRP A 100 25.56 -3.79 -9.18
C TRP A 100 24.98 -5.20 -9.24
N THR A 101 25.59 -6.14 -8.52
CA THR A 101 25.06 -7.50 -8.32
C THR A 101 25.35 -7.94 -6.90
N SER A 102 24.31 -8.40 -6.20
CA SER A 102 24.40 -8.85 -4.81
C SER A 102 25.30 -10.08 -4.66
N PRO A 103 25.77 -10.38 -3.43
CA PRO A 103 26.09 -11.76 -3.07
C PRO A 103 24.85 -12.64 -3.25
N TYR A 104 25.04 -13.94 -3.18
CA TYR A 104 23.90 -14.83 -3.15
C TYR A 104 23.08 -14.62 -1.87
N LEU A 105 21.76 -14.62 -2.00
CA LEU A 105 20.80 -14.32 -0.94
C LEU A 105 19.94 -15.55 -0.68
N SER A 106 19.59 -15.75 0.60
CA SER A 106 18.78 -16.86 1.09
C SER A 106 19.46 -18.25 0.99
N GLU A 107 20.78 -18.30 0.77
CA GLU A 107 21.56 -19.55 0.57
C GLU A 107 21.31 -20.64 1.63
N SER A 108 21.47 -21.90 1.22
CA SER A 108 21.52 -23.04 2.15
C SER A 108 22.58 -24.06 1.75
N THR A 109 22.73 -25.11 2.55
CA THR A 109 23.67 -26.22 2.28
C THR A 109 23.46 -26.94 0.94
N HIS A 110 22.26 -26.86 0.37
CA HIS A 110 21.89 -27.60 -0.85
C HIS A 110 21.76 -26.73 -2.10
N TRP A 111 21.79 -25.40 -1.97
CA TRP A 111 21.59 -24.51 -3.11
C TRP A 111 22.21 -23.13 -2.88
N SER A 112 22.75 -22.56 -3.95
CA SER A 112 23.65 -21.41 -3.87
C SER A 112 22.97 -20.07 -3.69
N GLY A 113 21.66 -19.92 -3.49
CA GLY A 113 21.05 -18.58 -3.37
C GLY A 113 20.48 -18.00 -4.67
N TRP A 114 19.81 -16.86 -4.55
CA TRP A 114 19.51 -15.97 -5.67
C TRP A 114 20.43 -14.76 -5.65
N ARG A 115 20.77 -14.22 -6.81
CA ARG A 115 21.44 -12.91 -6.91
C ARG A 115 20.46 -11.89 -7.44
N VAL A 116 20.46 -10.73 -6.81
CA VAL A 116 19.75 -9.54 -7.29
C VAL A 116 20.75 -8.71 -8.08
N GLN A 117 20.36 -8.33 -9.29
CA GLN A 117 21.09 -7.42 -10.14
C GLN A 117 20.38 -6.07 -10.12
N GLU A 118 21.15 -5.00 -10.10
CA GLU A 118 20.62 -3.65 -10.16
C GLU A 118 21.04 -2.98 -11.47
N TYR A 119 20.05 -2.43 -12.17
CA TYR A 119 20.24 -1.69 -13.40
C TYR A 119 19.81 -0.25 -13.22
N LEU A 120 20.57 0.67 -13.81
CA LEU A 120 20.19 2.06 -13.93
C LEU A 120 19.61 2.31 -15.33
N TRP A 121 18.36 2.75 -15.38
CA TRP A 121 17.64 2.99 -16.62
C TRP A 121 16.85 4.29 -16.54
N ARG A 122 16.77 5.04 -17.63
CA ARG A 122 15.86 6.19 -17.74
C ARG A 122 14.66 5.78 -18.59
N PRO A 123 13.48 5.51 -17.98
CA PRO A 123 12.29 5.19 -18.75
C PRO A 123 11.97 6.32 -19.73
N PRO A 124 11.49 6.01 -20.95
CA PRO A 124 10.97 7.01 -21.87
C PRO A 124 10.00 7.99 -21.19
N GLY A 125 10.18 9.28 -21.43
CA GLY A 125 9.35 10.34 -20.85
C GLY A 125 9.73 10.78 -19.42
N GLN A 126 10.69 10.11 -18.76
CA GLN A 126 11.16 10.47 -17.43
C GLN A 126 12.42 11.35 -17.49
N SER A 127 12.51 12.33 -16.59
CA SER A 127 13.65 13.25 -16.50
C SER A 127 14.84 12.68 -15.70
N GLN A 128 14.59 11.70 -14.84
CA GLN A 128 15.57 11.11 -13.95
C GLN A 128 15.81 9.63 -14.23
N ASN A 129 16.92 9.10 -13.73
CA ASN A 129 17.19 7.67 -13.77
C ASN A 129 16.37 6.93 -12.71
N TRP A 130 16.07 5.68 -12.99
CA TRP A 130 15.34 4.75 -12.16
C TRP A 130 16.17 3.49 -11.97
N HIS A 131 15.96 2.84 -10.83
CA HIS A 131 16.63 1.62 -10.44
C HIS A 131 15.73 0.43 -10.76
N ILE A 132 16.29 -0.60 -11.39
CA ILE A 132 15.64 -1.89 -11.60
C ILE A 132 16.40 -2.92 -10.78
N TYR A 133 15.76 -3.42 -9.73
CA TYR A 133 16.23 -4.59 -9.00
C TYR A 133 15.62 -5.82 -9.66
N PHE A 134 16.46 -6.72 -10.15
CA PHE A 134 16.06 -7.87 -10.95
C PHE A 134 16.60 -9.15 -10.36
N VAL A 135 15.76 -10.17 -10.24
CA VAL A 135 16.17 -11.51 -9.85
C VAL A 135 15.71 -12.53 -10.89
N ARG A 136 16.67 -13.32 -11.36
CA ARG A 136 16.39 -14.46 -12.22
C ARG A 136 15.85 -15.61 -11.37
N THR A 137 14.60 -15.98 -11.60
CA THR A 137 13.90 -17.07 -10.90
C THR A 137 13.71 -18.29 -11.80
N ASP A 138 13.77 -18.08 -13.12
CA ASP A 138 13.73 -19.09 -14.14
C ASP A 138 15.13 -19.31 -14.71
N PHE A 139 15.77 -20.42 -14.35
CA PHE A 139 17.11 -20.75 -14.86
C PHE A 139 17.09 -21.37 -16.26
N GLY A 140 15.90 -21.76 -16.76
CA GLY A 140 15.72 -22.40 -18.06
C GLY A 140 15.25 -21.43 -19.13
N ALA A 141 13.94 -21.16 -19.15
CA ALA A 141 13.29 -20.39 -20.23
C ALA A 141 13.46 -18.86 -20.07
N ASN A 142 13.90 -18.40 -18.91
CA ASN A 142 14.13 -17.00 -18.53
C ASN A 142 12.92 -16.08 -18.72
N ARG A 143 11.71 -16.61 -18.59
CA ARG A 143 10.48 -15.81 -18.79
C ARG A 143 9.92 -15.30 -17.46
N VAL A 144 9.90 -16.14 -16.43
CA VAL A 144 9.15 -15.88 -15.18
C VAL A 144 9.95 -15.12 -14.10
N ASN A 145 10.92 -14.31 -14.53
CA ASN A 145 11.78 -13.50 -13.63
C ASN A 145 11.00 -12.38 -12.93
N LEU A 146 11.52 -11.91 -11.80
CA LEU A 146 10.91 -10.84 -11.01
C LEU A 146 11.77 -9.58 -11.08
N ALA A 147 11.11 -8.42 -11.07
CA ALA A 147 11.77 -7.15 -10.89
C ALA A 147 10.99 -6.20 -9.96
N ILE A 148 11.70 -5.22 -9.41
CA ILE A 148 11.12 -4.01 -8.82
C ILE A 148 11.78 -2.81 -9.50
N LEU A 149 10.98 -1.95 -10.11
CA LEU A 149 11.39 -0.68 -10.71
C LEU A 149 11.02 0.46 -9.76
N THR A 150 11.97 1.33 -9.43
CA THR A 150 11.73 2.44 -8.50
C THR A 150 12.53 3.68 -8.88
N SER A 151 12.01 4.86 -8.57
CA SER A 151 12.73 6.13 -8.73
C SER A 151 13.70 6.43 -7.59
N TYR A 152 13.77 5.56 -6.58
CA TYR A 152 14.58 5.72 -5.38
C TYR A 152 15.71 4.68 -5.37
N ASP A 153 16.86 5.08 -4.86
CA ASP A 153 17.93 4.14 -4.50
C ASP A 153 17.52 3.35 -3.25
N ALA A 154 17.59 2.02 -3.31
CA ALA A 154 17.20 1.14 -2.22
C ALA A 154 18.45 0.70 -1.42
N PRO A 155 18.59 1.10 -0.14
CA PRO A 155 19.75 0.74 0.68
C PRO A 155 19.87 -0.76 0.97
N GLU A 156 18.77 -1.51 0.86
CA GLU A 156 18.77 -2.95 1.11
C GLU A 156 17.89 -3.68 0.09
N VAL A 157 18.41 -4.79 -0.43
CA VAL A 157 17.67 -5.75 -1.26
C VAL A 157 17.53 -7.07 -0.52
N HIS A 158 16.41 -7.75 -0.75
CA HIS A 158 16.02 -8.94 -0.01
C HIS A 158 15.49 -10.01 -0.96
N VAL A 159 15.67 -11.28 -0.58
CA VAL A 159 14.99 -12.39 -1.23
C VAL A 159 14.32 -13.25 -0.16
N ALA A 160 12.99 -13.20 -0.13
CA ALA A 160 12.23 -14.11 0.71
C ALA A 160 12.19 -15.48 0.05
N ARG A 161 12.54 -16.50 0.83
CA ARG A 161 12.63 -17.88 0.34
C ARG A 161 11.29 -18.38 -0.23
N PRO A 162 11.31 -19.30 -1.20
CA PRO A 162 10.14 -20.00 -1.71
C PRO A 162 9.32 -20.68 -0.61
N ALA A 163 8.05 -20.92 -0.91
CA ALA A 163 7.18 -21.67 -0.02
C ALA A 163 7.46 -23.17 -0.08
N PHE A 164 7.76 -23.69 -1.28
CA PHE A 164 7.86 -25.13 -1.54
C PHE A 164 9.23 -25.52 -2.08
N TYR A 165 9.65 -26.71 -1.67
CA TYR A 165 10.90 -27.37 -2.05
C TYR A 165 10.60 -28.83 -2.42
N GLY A 166 11.30 -29.34 -3.42
CA GLY A 166 11.26 -30.74 -3.79
C GLY A 166 12.12 -31.61 -2.88
N ASN A 167 12.02 -32.93 -3.03
CA ASN A 167 12.79 -33.90 -2.24
C ASN A 167 14.31 -33.77 -2.43
N ASN A 168 14.76 -33.15 -3.53
CA ASN A 168 16.16 -32.84 -3.80
C ASN A 168 16.65 -31.54 -3.14
N GLY A 169 15.81 -30.89 -2.32
CA GLY A 169 16.12 -29.63 -1.66
C GLY A 169 16.09 -28.40 -2.58
N LEU A 170 15.70 -28.57 -3.85
CA LEU A 170 15.57 -27.45 -4.79
C LEU A 170 14.17 -26.82 -4.69
N PRO A 171 14.07 -25.49 -4.89
CA PRO A 171 12.79 -24.80 -4.83
C PRO A 171 11.87 -25.22 -5.97
N THR A 172 10.59 -25.47 -5.63
CA THR A 172 9.53 -25.80 -6.60
C THR A 172 8.50 -24.67 -6.74
N SER A 173 8.58 -23.66 -5.87
CA SER A 173 7.89 -22.38 -6.04
C SER A 173 8.89 -21.23 -6.18
N ARG A 174 8.40 -20.05 -6.57
CA ARG A 174 9.25 -18.87 -6.77
C ARG A 174 9.54 -18.18 -5.44
N PRO A 175 10.72 -17.53 -5.29
CA PRO A 175 10.97 -16.62 -4.18
C PRO A 175 10.16 -15.32 -4.37
N ALA A 176 10.20 -14.43 -3.38
CA ALA A 176 9.81 -13.04 -3.56
C ALA A 176 11.05 -12.12 -3.54
N LEU A 177 11.08 -11.14 -4.44
CA LEU A 177 12.12 -10.10 -4.47
C LEU A 177 11.66 -8.95 -3.58
N GLY A 178 12.51 -8.42 -2.71
CA GLY A 178 12.20 -7.27 -1.87
C GLY A 178 13.23 -6.15 -1.96
N ILE A 179 12.79 -4.91 -1.74
CA ILE A 179 13.64 -3.74 -1.52
C ILE A 179 13.16 -2.96 -0.30
N THR A 180 14.08 -2.30 0.41
CA THR A 180 13.72 -1.38 1.50
C THR A 180 13.76 0.05 0.98
N LEU A 181 12.67 0.80 1.18
CA LEU A 181 12.59 2.24 0.93
C LEU A 181 12.11 2.93 2.21
N GLY A 182 12.91 3.85 2.73
CA GLY A 182 12.66 4.42 4.07
C GLY A 182 12.59 3.30 5.11
N SER A 183 11.44 3.15 5.77
CA SER A 183 11.17 2.08 6.74
C SER A 183 10.29 0.94 6.21
N THR A 184 9.91 0.99 4.92
CA THR A 184 8.98 0.04 4.32
C THR A 184 9.71 -0.92 3.38
N LEU A 185 9.40 -2.22 3.51
CA LEU A 185 9.82 -3.24 2.56
C LEU A 185 8.76 -3.47 1.49
N PHE A 186 9.12 -3.26 0.22
CA PHE A 186 8.27 -3.60 -0.92
C PHE A 186 8.73 -4.91 -1.53
N PHE A 187 7.80 -5.85 -1.71
CA PHE A 187 8.06 -7.14 -2.34
C PHE A 187 7.33 -7.27 -3.68
N SER A 188 8.00 -7.91 -4.64
CA SER A 188 7.42 -8.45 -5.87
C SER A 188 7.19 -9.95 -5.73
N VAL A 189 5.96 -10.37 -6.01
CA VAL A 189 5.49 -11.75 -5.84
C VAL A 189 4.95 -12.28 -7.16
N HIS A 190 5.22 -13.56 -7.43
CA HIS A 190 4.51 -14.29 -8.48
C HIS A 190 4.28 -15.72 -7.97
N ALA A 191 3.11 -15.98 -7.40
CA ALA A 191 2.73 -17.28 -6.85
C ALA A 191 2.50 -18.33 -7.95
N LEU A 192 2.43 -19.61 -7.59
CA LEU A 192 2.25 -20.71 -8.53
C LEU A 192 0.95 -20.56 -9.33
N ALA A 193 1.03 -20.77 -10.66
CA ALA A 193 -0.13 -20.71 -11.55
C ALA A 193 -1.17 -21.82 -11.26
N SER A 194 -0.80 -22.85 -10.49
CA SER A 194 -1.71 -23.89 -9.98
C SER A 194 -2.55 -23.38 -8.80
N GLY A 195 -3.21 -22.24 -8.96
CA GLY A 195 -4.11 -21.64 -7.98
C GLY A 195 -3.42 -21.00 -6.76
N GLY A 196 -2.16 -20.60 -6.86
CA GLY A 196 -1.48 -19.77 -5.86
C GLY A 196 -1.38 -20.41 -4.47
N ASN A 197 -1.28 -21.74 -4.39
CA ASN A 197 -1.30 -22.48 -3.13
C ASN A 197 -0.06 -22.23 -2.24
N ASP A 198 1.01 -21.68 -2.81
CA ASP A 198 2.21 -21.22 -2.11
C ASP A 198 2.06 -19.84 -1.46
N GLY A 199 1.06 -19.04 -1.84
CA GLY A 199 0.95 -17.63 -1.47
C GLY A 199 0.96 -17.37 0.05
N ALA A 200 0.23 -18.15 0.84
CA ALA A 200 0.13 -17.95 2.29
C ALA A 200 1.47 -18.19 3.01
N GLN A 201 2.22 -19.22 2.59
CA GLN A 201 3.54 -19.52 3.17
C GLN A 201 4.60 -18.55 2.63
N LEU A 202 4.47 -18.08 1.39
CA LEU A 202 5.34 -17.04 0.84
C LEU A 202 5.17 -15.70 1.61
N LEU A 203 3.93 -15.31 1.95
CA LEU A 203 3.67 -14.17 2.84
C LEU A 203 4.34 -14.33 4.21
N ALA A 204 4.26 -15.52 4.81
CA ALA A 204 4.93 -15.80 6.08
C ALA A 204 6.46 -15.65 5.97
N ASN A 205 7.05 -16.07 4.85
CA ASN A 205 8.48 -15.91 4.59
C ASN A 205 8.86 -14.44 4.41
N MET A 206 8.07 -13.64 3.68
CA MET A 206 8.29 -12.19 3.53
C MET A 206 8.16 -11.45 4.86
N SER A 207 7.15 -11.79 5.67
CA SER A 207 6.99 -11.24 7.02
C SER A 207 8.17 -11.59 7.94
N ALA A 208 8.78 -12.78 7.78
CA ALA A 208 9.97 -13.14 8.54
C ALA A 208 11.19 -12.30 8.13
N VAL A 209 11.34 -12.00 6.83
CA VAL A 209 12.37 -11.08 6.32
C VAL A 209 12.14 -9.65 6.83
N ALA A 210 10.89 -9.17 6.81
CA ALA A 210 10.55 -7.83 7.27
C ALA A 210 10.71 -7.65 8.78
N GLY A 211 10.60 -8.72 9.57
CA GLY A 211 10.62 -8.66 11.03
C GLY A 211 9.49 -7.76 11.55
N THR A 212 9.84 -6.66 12.21
CA THR A 212 8.89 -5.67 12.74
C THR A 212 8.64 -4.49 11.79
N ARG A 213 9.30 -4.44 10.63
CA ARG A 213 9.16 -3.34 9.67
C ARG A 213 7.78 -3.39 8.99
N ILE A 214 7.35 -2.24 8.48
CA ILE A 214 6.21 -2.17 7.55
C ILE A 214 6.63 -2.89 6.27
N TRP A 215 5.72 -3.67 5.68
CA TRP A 215 5.96 -4.32 4.39
C TRP A 215 4.70 -4.36 3.54
N ALA A 216 4.90 -4.30 2.22
CA ALA A 216 3.88 -4.44 1.20
C ALA A 216 4.35 -5.45 0.15
N ALA A 217 3.60 -6.53 -0.03
CA ALA A 217 3.83 -7.54 -1.04
C ALA A 217 2.82 -7.35 -2.18
N MET A 218 3.32 -7.04 -3.36
CA MET A 218 2.53 -6.73 -4.55
C MET A 218 2.86 -7.77 -5.61
N GLY A 219 1.86 -8.23 -6.35
CA GLY A 219 2.13 -9.22 -7.38
C GLY A 219 0.92 -10.00 -7.84
N ASP A 220 1.22 -10.95 -8.72
CA ASP A 220 0.32 -11.98 -9.17
C ASP A 220 0.30 -13.14 -8.14
N TRP A 221 -0.79 -13.23 -7.40
CA TRP A 221 -1.04 -14.26 -6.40
C TRP A 221 -1.67 -15.53 -7.00
N ASN A 222 -2.05 -15.53 -8.28
CA ASN A 222 -2.73 -16.63 -8.95
C ASN A 222 -3.93 -17.19 -8.15
N ARG A 223 -4.59 -16.33 -7.39
CA ARG A 223 -5.64 -16.68 -6.44
C ARG A 223 -6.46 -15.47 -6.05
N ASP A 224 -7.79 -15.59 -6.11
CA ASP A 224 -8.68 -14.52 -5.67
C ASP A 224 -8.40 -14.08 -4.22
N PRO A 225 -8.57 -12.78 -3.88
CA PRO A 225 -8.19 -12.25 -2.58
C PRO A 225 -8.93 -12.94 -1.42
N SER A 226 -10.20 -13.30 -1.62
CA SER A 226 -11.01 -14.00 -0.62
C SER A 226 -10.47 -15.39 -0.27
N ASN A 227 -9.74 -16.03 -1.19
CA ASN A 227 -9.22 -17.39 -1.06
C ASN A 227 -7.75 -17.45 -0.56
N LEU A 228 -7.03 -16.32 -0.58
CA LEU A 228 -5.67 -16.26 -0.05
C LEU A 228 -5.70 -16.15 1.48
N ALA A 229 -5.23 -17.16 2.20
CA ALA A 229 -5.13 -17.09 3.65
C ALA A 229 -4.09 -16.04 4.09
N ILE A 230 -4.50 -15.09 4.94
CA ILE A 230 -3.62 -14.07 5.53
C ILE A 230 -3.74 -14.09 7.06
N ARG A 231 -2.69 -13.65 7.76
CA ARG A 231 -2.71 -13.56 9.23
C ARG A 231 -3.53 -12.36 9.70
N ARG A 232 -4.00 -12.43 10.95
CA ARG A 232 -4.61 -11.27 11.62
C ARG A 232 -3.63 -10.10 11.64
N GLY A 233 -4.12 -8.91 11.31
CA GLY A 233 -3.29 -7.70 11.19
C GLY A 233 -2.64 -7.53 9.82
N TRP A 234 -2.93 -8.40 8.85
CA TRP A 234 -2.59 -8.18 7.46
C TRP A 234 -3.83 -7.74 6.68
N HIS A 235 -3.61 -6.96 5.62
CA HIS A 235 -4.64 -6.27 4.87
C HIS A 235 -4.44 -6.50 3.38
N ARG A 236 -5.53 -6.78 2.65
CA ARG A 236 -5.52 -6.91 1.20
C ARG A 236 -6.02 -5.60 0.60
N TYR A 237 -5.36 -5.17 -0.46
CA TYR A 237 -5.76 -4.01 -1.24
C TYR A 237 -5.95 -4.46 -2.67
N THR A 238 -7.20 -4.41 -3.10
CA THR A 238 -7.70 -5.10 -4.29
C THR A 238 -8.36 -4.07 -5.22
N ALA A 239 -8.42 -4.36 -6.51
CA ALA A 239 -9.22 -3.61 -7.48
C ALA A 239 -10.72 -3.92 -7.36
N GLY A 240 -11.11 -5.05 -6.77
CA GLY A 240 -12.50 -5.49 -6.61
C GLY A 240 -13.13 -5.98 -7.92
N THR A 241 -12.30 -6.40 -8.88
CA THR A 241 -12.69 -6.90 -10.20
C THR A 241 -11.55 -7.73 -10.78
N SER A 242 -11.83 -8.49 -11.84
CA SER A 242 -10.82 -9.31 -12.52
C SER A 242 -9.61 -8.49 -12.95
N THR A 243 -8.40 -8.99 -12.64
CA THR A 243 -7.11 -8.39 -13.02
C THR A 243 -6.43 -9.15 -14.16
N GLN A 244 -7.04 -10.24 -14.62
CA GLN A 244 -6.64 -10.98 -15.82
C GLN A 244 -7.82 -11.11 -16.79
N GLN A 245 -7.54 -11.11 -18.09
CA GLN A 245 -8.55 -11.21 -19.15
C GLN A 245 -9.37 -12.52 -19.11
N SER A 246 -8.81 -13.63 -18.62
CA SER A 246 -9.56 -14.88 -18.38
C SER A 246 -10.43 -14.87 -17.12
N GLY A 247 -10.43 -13.78 -16.37
CA GLY A 247 -11.16 -13.63 -15.11
C GLY A 247 -10.26 -13.80 -13.88
N GLY A 248 -10.87 -13.64 -12.70
CA GLY A 248 -10.17 -13.73 -11.42
C GLY A 248 -9.42 -12.45 -11.07
N GLU A 249 -9.41 -12.11 -9.79
CA GLU A 249 -8.61 -11.01 -9.25
C GLU A 249 -7.29 -11.59 -8.72
N LEU A 250 -6.29 -11.66 -9.58
CA LEU A 250 -5.02 -12.34 -9.31
C LEU A 250 -3.93 -11.37 -8.85
N ASP A 251 -4.00 -10.11 -9.26
CA ASP A 251 -2.97 -9.10 -9.07
C ASP A 251 -3.40 -8.10 -7.98
N TYR A 252 -2.78 -8.16 -6.80
CA TYR A 252 -3.14 -7.28 -5.68
C TYR A 252 -2.01 -7.13 -4.68
N MET A 253 -2.20 -6.24 -3.70
CA MET A 253 -1.25 -6.00 -2.62
C MET A 253 -1.75 -6.62 -1.32
N VAL A 254 -0.82 -7.18 -0.54
CA VAL A 254 -1.00 -7.53 0.86
C VAL A 254 0.02 -6.77 1.70
N SER A 255 -0.39 -6.18 2.81
CA SER A 255 0.52 -5.47 3.72
C SER A 255 0.18 -5.75 5.19
N ASN A 256 1.14 -5.59 6.10
CA ASN A 256 0.88 -5.51 7.54
C ASN A 256 0.46 -4.11 8.00
N GLU A 257 0.48 -3.12 7.13
CA GLU A 257 -0.03 -1.78 7.38
C GLU A 257 -1.47 -1.67 6.93
N ARG A 258 -2.29 -1.02 7.77
CA ARG A 258 -3.68 -0.69 7.44
C ARG A 258 -3.76 0.75 6.96
N ILE A 259 -4.28 0.94 5.75
CA ILE A 259 -4.36 2.24 5.09
C ILE A 259 -5.83 2.51 4.76
N ALA A 260 -6.38 3.56 5.35
CA ALA A 260 -7.79 3.91 5.18
C ALA A 260 -8.08 4.38 3.75
N GLY A 261 -9.17 3.85 3.16
CA GLY A 261 -9.58 4.17 1.80
C GLY A 261 -8.58 3.78 0.71
N TYR A 262 -7.71 2.81 0.98
CA TYR A 262 -6.70 2.36 0.03
C TYR A 262 -7.21 1.20 -0.82
N GLY A 263 -6.86 1.16 -2.10
CA GLY A 263 -7.34 0.13 -3.03
C GLY A 263 -6.63 0.14 -4.38
N GLY A 264 -6.91 -0.88 -5.18
CA GLY A 264 -6.33 -1.10 -6.50
C GLY A 264 -7.07 -0.33 -7.61
N VAL A 265 -6.30 0.17 -8.57
CA VAL A 265 -6.75 0.94 -9.73
C VAL A 265 -6.26 0.20 -10.96
N LEU A 266 -7.18 -0.32 -11.76
CA LEU A 266 -6.82 -1.04 -12.97
C LEU A 266 -6.30 -0.11 -14.06
N ARG A 267 -5.37 -0.65 -14.85
CA ARG A 267 -4.90 -0.03 -16.08
C ARG A 267 -4.72 -1.07 -17.17
N GLY A 268 -5.35 -0.82 -18.32
CA GLY A 268 -5.17 -1.63 -19.53
C GLY A 268 -3.73 -1.57 -20.01
N MET A 269 -3.12 -2.74 -20.22
CA MET A 269 -1.76 -2.90 -20.73
C MET A 269 -1.76 -3.94 -21.87
N THR A 270 -0.59 -4.27 -22.42
CA THR A 270 -0.50 -5.21 -23.56
C THR A 270 -0.44 -6.69 -23.15
N SER A 271 -0.28 -6.98 -21.85
CA SER A 271 -0.43 -8.34 -21.27
C SER A 271 -1.90 -8.72 -21.13
N ASP A 272 -2.18 -10.01 -20.91
CA ASP A 272 -3.51 -10.44 -20.47
C ASP A 272 -3.82 -10.06 -19.01
N HIS A 273 -2.79 -9.68 -18.24
CA HIS A 273 -2.92 -9.04 -16.94
C HIS A 273 -3.07 -7.53 -17.07
N TYR A 274 -3.99 -6.96 -16.30
CA TYR A 274 -4.07 -5.53 -16.06
C TYR A 274 -3.00 -5.11 -15.06
N ALA A 275 -2.39 -3.95 -15.25
CA ALA A 275 -1.59 -3.36 -14.18
C ALA A 275 -2.52 -2.86 -13.08
N VAL A 276 -2.11 -3.00 -11.82
CA VAL A 276 -2.85 -2.55 -10.65
C VAL A 276 -2.01 -1.54 -9.89
N GLY A 277 -2.42 -0.28 -9.91
CA GLY A 277 -1.84 0.76 -9.07
C GLY A 277 -2.56 0.85 -7.75
N PHE A 278 -1.86 1.12 -6.65
CA PHE A 278 -2.46 1.22 -5.33
C PHE A 278 -2.40 2.66 -4.83
N ARG A 279 -3.54 3.15 -4.34
CA ARG A 279 -3.62 4.51 -3.80
C ARG A 279 -4.76 4.68 -2.82
N ARG A 280 -4.65 5.75 -2.04
CA ARG A 280 -5.72 6.23 -1.17
C ARG A 280 -6.81 6.92 -2.00
N LEU A 281 -8.04 6.81 -1.53
CA LEU A 281 -9.20 7.47 -2.09
C LEU A 281 -8.95 8.98 -2.12
N ALA A 282 -9.06 9.56 -3.31
CA ALA A 282 -8.90 10.98 -3.55
C ALA A 282 -10.24 11.61 -3.93
N ALA A 283 -10.42 12.87 -3.56
CA ALA A 283 -11.50 13.68 -4.08
C ALA A 283 -11.43 13.71 -5.62
N ASN A 284 -12.58 13.74 -6.26
CA ASN A 284 -12.74 13.63 -7.72
C ASN A 284 -12.28 12.30 -8.34
N ALA A 285 -11.82 11.32 -7.54
CA ALA A 285 -11.63 9.96 -8.04
C ALA A 285 -12.97 9.40 -8.49
N GLY A 286 -12.96 8.69 -9.63
CA GLY A 286 -14.10 7.89 -10.02
C GLY A 286 -14.09 6.60 -9.21
N VAL A 287 -15.17 6.33 -8.52
CA VAL A 287 -15.37 5.12 -7.75
C VAL A 287 -16.74 4.52 -8.02
N HIS A 288 -16.82 3.20 -7.95
CA HIS A 288 -18.09 2.56 -7.70
C HIS A 288 -18.24 2.39 -6.19
N LEU A 289 -19.44 2.68 -5.70
CA LEU A 289 -19.84 2.36 -4.34
C LEU A 289 -20.63 1.06 -4.41
N LEU A 290 -20.32 0.10 -3.53
CA LEU A 290 -20.84 -1.25 -3.58
C LEU A 290 -21.56 -1.55 -2.27
N ASN A 291 -22.79 -2.06 -2.36
CA ASN A 291 -23.52 -2.50 -1.17
C ASN A 291 -22.87 -3.80 -0.65
N ALA A 292 -22.20 -3.73 0.50
CA ALA A 292 -21.52 -4.90 1.06
C ALA A 292 -22.48 -6.00 1.54
N HIS A 293 -23.71 -5.62 1.90
CA HIS A 293 -24.73 -6.56 2.36
C HIS A 293 -25.39 -7.31 1.18
N ASP A 294 -25.61 -6.65 0.04
CA ASP A 294 -26.14 -7.26 -1.18
C ASP A 294 -25.01 -7.70 -2.13
N SER A 295 -24.13 -8.59 -1.66
CA SER A 295 -23.10 -9.24 -2.49
C SER A 295 -22.21 -8.29 -3.32
N ASN A 296 -21.91 -7.09 -2.79
CA ASN A 296 -21.12 -6.05 -3.46
C ASN A 296 -21.72 -5.54 -4.77
N ARG A 297 -23.05 -5.50 -4.89
CA ARG A 297 -23.69 -4.89 -6.05
C ARG A 297 -23.41 -3.39 -6.13
N ASP A 298 -23.19 -2.92 -7.35
CA ASP A 298 -22.96 -1.50 -7.66
C ASP A 298 -24.16 -0.65 -7.27
N LEU A 299 -23.90 0.46 -6.60
CA LEU A 299 -24.88 1.51 -6.37
C LEU A 299 -24.95 2.40 -7.60
N GLY A 300 -26.15 2.57 -8.16
CA GLY A 300 -26.43 3.46 -9.28
C GLY A 300 -27.76 4.17 -9.09
N VAL A 301 -28.30 4.72 -10.18
CA VAL A 301 -29.61 5.41 -10.17
C VAL A 301 -30.57 4.76 -11.16
N ASP A 302 -31.87 4.82 -10.85
CA ASP A 302 -32.93 4.27 -11.70
C ASP A 302 -33.15 5.09 -12.98
N THR A 303 -33.00 6.41 -12.92
CA THR A 303 -33.13 7.34 -14.05
C THR A 303 -32.14 8.50 -13.93
N THR A 304 -32.06 9.36 -14.95
CA THR A 304 -31.23 10.59 -14.91
C THR A 304 -31.95 11.80 -14.31
N ALA A 305 -33.22 11.65 -13.90
CA ALA A 305 -34.05 12.75 -13.39
C ALA A 305 -33.69 13.16 -11.96
N ASN A 306 -34.17 14.32 -11.53
CA ASN A 306 -34.14 14.70 -10.11
C ASN A 306 -35.17 13.86 -9.36
N GLY A 307 -34.81 13.36 -8.18
CA GLY A 307 -35.68 12.47 -7.39
C GLY A 307 -35.46 10.99 -7.68
N ALA A 308 -34.62 10.66 -8.67
CA ALA A 308 -34.22 9.30 -8.99
C ALA A 308 -33.57 8.62 -7.78
N HIS A 309 -33.98 7.38 -7.49
CA HIS A 309 -33.50 6.66 -6.32
C HIS A 309 -32.08 6.14 -6.52
N VAL A 310 -31.29 6.13 -5.45
CA VAL A 310 -29.98 5.46 -5.43
C VAL A 310 -30.18 4.03 -4.93
N ASN A 311 -29.90 3.05 -5.81
CA ASN A 311 -30.21 1.64 -5.56
C ASN A 311 -29.06 0.73 -5.97
N ALA A 312 -29.02 -0.48 -5.41
CA ALA A 312 -28.13 -1.55 -5.85
C ALA A 312 -28.55 -2.13 -7.22
N SER A 313 -27.57 -2.50 -8.03
CA SER A 313 -27.78 -2.98 -9.40
C SER A 313 -28.57 -4.29 -9.50
N GLY A 314 -29.34 -4.46 -10.58
CA GLY A 314 -30.12 -5.68 -10.82
C GLY A 314 -31.37 -5.84 -9.94
N PHE A 315 -31.75 -4.83 -9.15
CA PHE A 315 -33.00 -4.85 -8.39
C PHE A 315 -34.22 -4.62 -9.29
N ARG A 316 -35.28 -5.43 -9.14
CA ARG A 316 -36.57 -5.33 -9.87
C ARG A 316 -36.46 -5.20 -11.40
N GLY A 317 -35.39 -5.71 -12.00
CA GLY A 317 -35.14 -5.54 -13.43
C GLY A 317 -34.72 -4.12 -13.83
N TYR A 318 -34.48 -3.23 -12.86
CA TYR A 318 -33.82 -1.96 -13.10
C TYR A 318 -32.36 -2.22 -13.43
N ASN A 319 -31.99 -1.88 -14.66
CA ASN A 319 -30.61 -1.68 -15.02
C ASN A 319 -30.22 -0.33 -14.38
N THR A 320 -29.65 -0.35 -13.17
CA THR A 320 -29.09 0.86 -12.57
C THR A 320 -28.09 1.43 -13.56
N VAL A 321 -28.42 2.57 -14.15
CA VAL A 321 -27.51 3.29 -15.03
C VAL A 321 -26.58 4.13 -14.15
N ASN A 322 -25.35 4.32 -14.59
CA ASN A 322 -24.45 5.35 -14.05
C ASN A 322 -23.95 5.10 -12.61
N GLY A 323 -23.46 3.90 -12.30
CA GLY A 323 -22.91 3.55 -10.97
C GLY A 323 -21.51 4.11 -10.64
N SER A 324 -21.05 5.12 -11.37
CA SER A 324 -19.74 5.76 -11.14
C SER A 324 -19.94 7.09 -10.43
N TRP A 325 -19.27 7.25 -9.29
CA TRP A 325 -19.40 8.36 -8.36
C TRP A 325 -18.07 9.06 -8.16
N LYS A 326 -18.11 10.29 -7.64
CA LYS A 326 -16.94 10.99 -7.15
C LYS A 326 -17.25 11.78 -5.88
N PHE A 327 -16.27 11.90 -5.01
CA PHE A 327 -16.37 12.73 -3.82
C PHE A 327 -15.84 14.14 -4.12
N VAL A 328 -16.67 15.16 -3.90
CA VAL A 328 -16.28 16.57 -4.05
C VAL A 328 -16.26 17.20 -2.66
N SER A 329 -15.11 17.71 -2.24
CA SER A 329 -14.98 18.34 -0.92
C SER A 329 -15.87 19.58 -0.82
N ALA A 330 -16.66 19.65 0.24
CA ALA A 330 -17.44 20.82 0.64
C ALA A 330 -16.79 21.57 1.83
N GLY A 331 -15.58 21.17 2.24
CA GLY A 331 -14.89 21.68 3.42
C GLY A 331 -15.31 21.01 4.72
N ASN A 332 -14.51 21.18 5.77
CA ASN A 332 -14.77 20.65 7.13
C ASN A 332 -15.00 19.12 7.19
N GLY A 333 -14.32 18.35 6.34
CA GLY A 333 -14.49 16.88 6.27
C GLY A 333 -15.78 16.41 5.60
N LEU A 334 -16.58 17.32 5.04
CA LEU A 334 -17.82 16.98 4.34
C LEU A 334 -17.60 16.87 2.83
N TYR A 335 -18.36 15.98 2.21
CA TYR A 335 -18.29 15.69 0.79
C TYR A 335 -19.68 15.66 0.16
N SER A 336 -19.80 16.19 -1.05
CA SER A 336 -20.88 15.84 -1.95
C SER A 336 -20.49 14.59 -2.74
N ILE A 337 -21.40 13.62 -2.80
CA ILE A 337 -21.24 12.40 -3.61
C ILE A 337 -21.92 12.65 -4.95
N VAL A 338 -21.14 12.79 -6.01
CA VAL A 338 -21.61 13.25 -7.31
C VAL A 338 -21.59 12.10 -8.31
N ASN A 339 -22.71 11.86 -8.98
CA ASN A 339 -22.78 10.93 -10.09
C ASN A 339 -21.94 11.46 -11.26
N ARG A 340 -20.99 10.67 -11.76
CA ARG A 340 -20.09 11.11 -12.83
C ARG A 340 -20.77 11.24 -14.18
N THR A 341 -21.86 10.51 -14.42
CA THR A 341 -22.62 10.61 -15.67
C THR A 341 -23.62 11.75 -15.65
N THR A 342 -24.41 11.90 -14.58
CA THR A 342 -25.49 12.90 -14.53
C THR A 342 -25.03 14.25 -13.98
N GLY A 343 -23.90 14.30 -13.28
CA GLY A 343 -23.42 15.51 -12.59
C GLY A 343 -24.25 15.89 -11.36
N LYS A 344 -25.17 15.02 -10.92
CA LYS A 344 -26.08 15.25 -9.79
C LYS A 344 -25.51 14.68 -8.49
N CYS A 345 -25.96 15.25 -7.39
CA CYS A 345 -25.50 14.91 -6.04
C CYS A 345 -26.47 13.93 -5.38
N TRP A 346 -25.95 13.04 -4.53
CA TRP A 346 -26.78 12.37 -3.53
C TRP A 346 -27.49 13.44 -2.67
N SER A 347 -28.76 13.18 -2.31
CA SER A 347 -29.61 13.98 -1.43
C SER A 347 -30.32 13.03 -0.46
N ASP A 348 -30.30 13.33 0.84
CA ASP A 348 -31.21 12.72 1.81
C ASP A 348 -32.61 13.34 1.70
N ASN A 349 -33.56 12.60 1.14
CA ASN A 349 -34.95 13.00 1.08
C ASN A 349 -35.78 12.23 2.11
N SER A 350 -35.86 12.77 3.32
CA SER A 350 -36.65 12.19 4.41
C SER A 350 -36.28 10.74 4.74
N GLY A 351 -35.00 10.38 4.58
CA GLY A 351 -34.42 9.10 4.98
C GLY A 351 -34.17 8.19 3.79
N ARG A 352 -34.56 8.59 2.58
CA ARG A 352 -34.23 7.91 1.34
C ARG A 352 -33.16 8.66 0.58
N ILE A 353 -32.15 7.95 0.09
CA ILE A 353 -31.09 8.54 -0.73
C ILE A 353 -31.54 8.58 -2.20
N ILE A 354 -31.57 9.79 -2.73
CA ILE A 354 -31.92 10.08 -4.13
C ILE A 354 -30.78 10.86 -4.78
N GLN A 355 -30.82 11.05 -6.10
CA GLN A 355 -30.03 12.08 -6.75
C GLN A 355 -30.85 13.36 -7.03
N TRP A 356 -30.20 14.50 -6.90
CA TRP A 356 -30.76 15.81 -7.21
C TRP A 356 -29.69 16.76 -7.77
N SER A 357 -30.11 17.82 -8.45
CA SER A 357 -29.19 18.88 -8.88
C SER A 357 -28.35 19.38 -7.69
N CYS A 358 -27.04 19.41 -7.86
CA CYS A 358 -26.12 19.86 -6.81
C CYS A 358 -26.35 21.33 -6.49
N ASN A 359 -26.65 21.64 -5.23
CA ASN A 359 -26.84 23.01 -4.73
C ASN A 359 -26.12 23.27 -3.39
N GLY A 360 -25.43 22.26 -2.83
CA GLY A 360 -24.68 22.39 -1.58
C GLY A 360 -25.56 22.45 -0.32
N ALA A 361 -26.84 22.09 -0.44
CA ALA A 361 -27.75 22.01 0.70
C ALA A 361 -27.29 20.94 1.70
N SER A 362 -27.71 21.07 2.96
CA SER A 362 -27.24 20.19 4.05
C SER A 362 -27.58 18.72 3.86
N ASP A 363 -28.65 18.41 3.13
CA ASP A 363 -29.05 17.05 2.75
C ASP A 363 -28.20 16.46 1.61
N GLN A 364 -27.35 17.26 0.97
CA GLN A 364 -26.40 16.84 -0.08
C GLN A 364 -24.95 16.74 0.41
N LEU A 365 -24.74 16.89 1.71
CA LEU A 365 -23.44 16.85 2.35
C LEU A 365 -23.32 15.60 3.21
N PHE A 366 -22.23 14.88 3.04
CA PHE A 366 -21.99 13.61 3.70
C PHE A 366 -20.65 13.62 4.41
N ASP A 367 -20.65 13.09 5.62
CA ASP A 367 -19.47 12.72 6.38
C ASP A 367 -19.10 11.27 6.02
N LEU A 368 -17.80 11.02 5.81
CA LEU A 368 -17.29 9.72 5.41
C LEU A 368 -16.42 9.19 6.53
N ASN A 369 -16.74 8.01 7.06
CA ASN A 369 -15.93 7.34 8.07
C ASN A 369 -15.39 6.03 7.49
N TYR A 370 -14.24 5.58 7.98
CA TYR A 370 -13.63 4.32 7.55
C TYR A 370 -13.67 3.26 8.66
N TRP A 371 -14.24 2.10 8.35
CA TRP A 371 -14.29 0.94 9.23
C TRP A 371 -12.95 0.23 9.26
N ASN A 372 -12.18 0.51 10.30
CA ASN A 372 -10.82 -0.02 10.47
C ASN A 372 -10.77 -1.53 10.68
N ASP A 373 -11.86 -2.23 10.95
CA ASP A 373 -11.89 -3.69 11.05
C ASP A 373 -12.09 -4.33 9.68
N THR A 374 -13.05 -3.83 8.89
CA THR A 374 -13.48 -4.45 7.62
C THR A 374 -12.92 -3.81 6.36
N GLY A 375 -12.40 -2.58 6.45
CA GLY A 375 -11.92 -1.83 5.30
C GLY A 375 -13.02 -1.14 4.48
N GLN A 376 -14.21 -0.97 5.06
CA GLN A 376 -15.40 -0.41 4.42
C GLN A 376 -15.61 1.06 4.78
N LEU A 377 -16.46 1.74 4.00
CA LEU A 377 -16.91 3.10 4.26
C LEU A 377 -18.23 3.10 5.03
N SER A 378 -18.36 4.04 5.96
CA SER A 378 -19.63 4.53 6.49
C SER A 378 -19.91 5.88 5.86
N ILE A 379 -21.11 6.07 5.33
CA ILE A 379 -21.53 7.33 4.74
C ILE A 379 -22.66 7.89 5.59
N ARG A 380 -22.52 9.11 6.12
CA ARG A 380 -23.52 9.73 7.00
C ARG A 380 -23.97 11.08 6.43
N PRO A 381 -25.27 11.29 6.15
CA PRO A 381 -25.76 12.61 5.79
C PRO A 381 -25.55 13.61 6.94
N LYS A 382 -25.14 14.84 6.63
CA LYS A 382 -24.87 15.90 7.62
C LYS A 382 -26.09 16.23 8.48
N ASN A 383 -27.28 16.16 7.89
CA ASN A 383 -28.55 16.43 8.55
C ASN A 383 -29.09 15.23 9.37
N ARG A 384 -28.31 14.16 9.53
CA ARG A 384 -28.71 12.92 10.21
C ARG A 384 -27.68 12.46 11.24
N THR A 385 -28.17 11.71 12.22
CA THR A 385 -27.33 10.93 13.15
C THR A 385 -27.08 9.52 12.65
N THR A 386 -27.75 9.10 11.58
CA THR A 386 -27.72 7.74 11.06
C THR A 386 -27.04 7.64 9.70
N CYS A 387 -26.61 6.44 9.32
CA CYS A 387 -25.80 6.23 8.13
C CYS A 387 -26.61 5.67 6.97
N VAL A 388 -26.12 5.92 5.77
CA VAL A 388 -26.61 5.30 4.55
C VAL A 388 -26.35 3.80 4.61
N GLY A 389 -27.39 3.01 4.37
CA GLY A 389 -27.36 1.56 4.29
C GLY A 389 -28.56 1.04 3.51
N ASP A 390 -28.66 -0.27 3.36
CA ASP A 390 -29.85 -0.90 2.79
C ASP A 390 -30.91 -1.20 3.87
N ASP A 391 -32.18 -1.20 3.46
CA ASP A 391 -33.30 -1.50 4.36
C ASP A 391 -33.60 -3.00 4.38
N SER A 392 -33.20 -3.69 5.45
CA SER A 392 -33.51 -5.11 5.62
C SER A 392 -34.93 -5.40 6.11
N GLN A 393 -35.72 -4.39 6.53
CA GLN A 393 -37.03 -4.64 7.16
C GLN A 393 -38.04 -5.35 6.26
N PHE A 394 -37.84 -5.35 4.93
CA PHE A 394 -38.73 -6.01 3.98
C PHE A 394 -38.11 -7.20 3.23
N GLY A 395 -36.96 -7.73 3.69
CA GLY A 395 -36.38 -8.98 3.19
C GLY A 395 -35.74 -8.92 1.79
N TYR A 396 -35.70 -7.75 1.15
CA TYR A 396 -35.08 -7.50 -0.16
C TYR A 396 -34.52 -6.07 -0.24
N GLY A 397 -33.67 -5.68 0.70
CA GLY A 397 -33.12 -4.33 0.85
C GLY A 397 -32.16 -3.93 -0.28
N THR A 398 -32.57 -2.97 -1.12
CA THR A 398 -31.79 -2.52 -2.28
C THR A 398 -31.90 -1.03 -2.57
N ASP A 399 -32.89 -0.35 -1.96
CA ASP A 399 -32.94 1.11 -1.91
C ASP A 399 -31.98 1.58 -0.83
N MET A 400 -31.18 2.61 -1.12
CA MET A 400 -30.30 3.20 -0.13
C MET A 400 -31.11 4.14 0.77
N LEU A 401 -31.20 3.79 2.05
CA LEU A 401 -31.88 4.59 3.08
C LEU A 401 -30.89 5.03 4.16
N THR A 402 -31.29 5.99 4.97
CA THR A 402 -30.64 6.25 6.26
C THR A 402 -31.23 5.28 7.27
N THR A 403 -30.42 4.34 7.76
CA THR A 403 -30.86 3.30 8.72
C THR A 403 -31.01 3.88 10.13
N ASP A 404 -31.29 3.07 11.15
CA ASP A 404 -31.37 3.53 12.54
C ASP A 404 -30.00 3.56 13.26
N SER A 405 -28.96 2.93 12.69
CA SER A 405 -27.63 2.88 13.32
C SER A 405 -26.50 2.88 12.29
N CYS A 406 -25.40 3.55 12.61
CA CYS A 406 -24.21 3.53 11.75
C CYS A 406 -23.38 2.24 11.88
N SER A 407 -23.60 1.43 12.92
CA SER A 407 -22.79 0.26 13.25
C SER A 407 -23.26 -1.06 12.62
N GLY A 408 -24.38 -1.04 11.90
CA GLY A 408 -24.94 -2.22 11.26
C GLY A 408 -24.06 -2.77 10.13
N GLY A 409 -24.28 -4.03 9.76
CA GLY A 409 -23.72 -4.59 8.54
C GLY A 409 -24.24 -3.89 7.28
N GLU A 410 -25.50 -3.47 7.33
CA GLU A 410 -26.29 -2.81 6.28
C GLU A 410 -25.74 -1.44 5.86
N THR A 411 -25.00 -0.76 6.75
CA THR A 411 -24.42 0.57 6.50
C THR A 411 -23.01 0.53 5.94
N ARG A 412 -22.48 -0.67 5.66
CA ARG A 412 -21.12 -0.87 5.19
C ARG A 412 -21.08 -0.79 3.67
N ILE A 413 -20.35 0.20 3.17
CA ILE A 413 -20.18 0.44 1.74
C ILE A 413 -18.75 0.06 1.33
N ASN A 414 -18.63 -0.87 0.40
CA ASN A 414 -17.36 -1.13 -0.27
C ASN A 414 -17.15 -0.11 -1.39
N PHE A 415 -15.92 0.07 -1.83
CA PHE A 415 -15.63 0.88 -3.02
C PHE A 415 -14.61 0.19 -3.91
N ARG A 416 -14.69 0.46 -5.20
CA ARG A 416 -13.64 0.14 -6.18
C ARG A 416 -13.32 1.36 -7.03
N PHE A 417 -12.07 1.50 -7.44
CA PHE A 417 -11.67 2.60 -8.31
C PHE A 417 -12.07 2.33 -9.77
N ASP A 418 -12.64 3.35 -10.39
CA ASP A 418 -12.93 3.43 -11.83
C ASP A 418 -11.96 4.38 -12.52
N TYR A 419 -11.62 5.49 -11.86
CA TYR A 419 -10.78 6.53 -12.45
C TYR A 419 -9.75 7.11 -11.45
N ASP A 420 -8.55 7.36 -11.96
CA ASP A 420 -7.48 8.10 -11.26
C ASP A 420 -7.48 9.59 -11.61
N PRO A 421 -7.77 10.48 -10.65
CA PRO A 421 -7.66 11.91 -10.85
C PRO A 421 -6.19 12.40 -10.90
N GLY A 422 -5.22 11.49 -10.69
CA GLY A 422 -3.79 11.75 -10.79
C GLY A 422 -3.12 12.04 -9.45
N PRO A 423 -1.78 12.23 -9.45
CA PRO A 423 -0.96 12.43 -8.25
C PRO A 423 -1.30 13.65 -7.40
N ASN A 424 -1.88 14.68 -7.99
CA ASN A 424 -2.11 15.95 -7.30
C ASN A 424 -3.53 16.09 -6.75
N ALA A 425 -4.35 15.03 -6.84
CA ALA A 425 -5.71 15.07 -6.36
C ALA A 425 -5.74 15.08 -4.82
N PRO A 426 -6.51 16.00 -4.19
CA PRO A 426 -6.66 16.03 -2.73
C PRO A 426 -7.20 14.70 -2.20
N LEU A 427 -6.65 14.19 -1.10
CA LEU A 427 -7.12 12.95 -0.49
C LEU A 427 -8.46 13.14 0.21
N VAL A 428 -9.26 12.07 0.25
CA VAL A 428 -10.43 12.01 1.13
C VAL A 428 -9.97 11.83 2.57
N VAL A 429 -10.54 12.68 3.43
CA VAL A 429 -10.37 12.65 4.88
C VAL A 429 -11.52 11.81 5.44
N PHE A 430 -11.18 10.88 6.33
CA PHE A 430 -12.11 9.96 6.98
C PHE A 430 -12.21 10.25 8.47
#